data_AF-A0A530AGS4-F1
#
_entry.id   AF-A0A530AGS4-F1
#
_cell.length_a   1.000
_cell.length_b   1.000
_cell.length_c   1.000
_cell.angle_alpha   90.00
_cell.angle_beta   90.00
_cell.angle_gamma   90.00
#
_symmetry.space_group_name_H-M   'P 1'
#
loop_
_entity.id
_entity.type
_entity.pdbx_description
1 polymer ?
#
loop_
_entity_poly.entity_id
_entity_poly.type
_entity_poly.pdbx_seq_one_letter_code
_entity_poly.pdbx_strand_id
1 'polypeptide(L)'
;MADVNPKNEDHLQCLFLFAKEGLTIDAMDAFHQQAQLFNKFTVSAIMRSEPVISLVRREIRRLFPDIRIGNENLSQLIENEVIKRDTIEGDKAKEAAARIKKAAGKLERAKNKLEKQAIAEPVS
;
A
#
# COMPACT_ATOMS: atom_id res chain seq x y z
N MET A 1 -16.19 32.57 17.70
CA MET A 1 -16.53 31.77 16.51
C MET A 1 -17.37 32.68 15.63
N ALA A 2 -16.98 32.91 14.37
CA ALA A 2 -17.65 33.89 13.51
C ALA A 2 -19.11 33.45 13.23
N ASP A 3 -20.07 34.35 13.46
CA ASP A 3 -21.49 34.14 13.16
C ASP A 3 -21.72 34.13 11.64
N VAL A 4 -21.64 32.94 11.04
CA VAL A 4 -21.93 32.75 9.61
C VAL A 4 -23.45 32.69 9.43
N ASN A 5 -24.03 33.80 8.98
CA ASN A 5 -25.43 33.88 8.62
C ASN A 5 -25.71 33.23 7.23
N PRO A 6 -26.54 32.16 7.14
CA PRO A 6 -26.83 31.45 5.89
C PRO A 6 -27.74 32.23 4.92
N LYS A 7 -28.25 33.40 5.31
CA LYS A 7 -29.03 34.30 4.44
C LYS A 7 -28.22 35.50 3.96
N ASN A 8 -26.98 35.65 4.44
CA ASN A 8 -26.10 36.73 4.00
C ASN A 8 -25.30 36.26 2.78
N GLU A 9 -25.55 36.91 1.65
CA GLU A 9 -24.98 36.56 0.35
C GLU A 9 -23.44 36.71 0.34
N ASP A 10 -22.89 37.70 1.04
CA ASP A 10 -21.44 37.91 1.14
C ASP A 10 -20.76 36.78 1.94
N HIS A 11 -21.42 36.29 2.99
CA HIS A 11 -20.91 35.17 3.79
C HIS A 11 -20.95 33.87 3.00
N LEU A 12 -22.01 33.67 2.20
CA LEU A 12 -22.13 32.52 1.31
C LEU A 12 -21.06 32.55 0.21
N GLN A 13 -20.78 33.73 -0.36
CA GLN A 13 -19.72 33.90 -1.35
C GLN A 13 -18.33 33.64 -0.76
N CYS A 14 -18.03 34.16 0.43
CA CYS A 14 -16.79 33.86 1.15
C CYS A 14 -16.65 32.36 1.43
N LEU A 15 -17.71 31.69 1.91
CA LEU A 15 -17.68 30.25 2.16
C LEU A 15 -17.52 29.44 0.87
N PHE A 16 -18.16 29.87 -0.22
CA PHE A 16 -18.01 29.28 -1.54
C PHE A 16 -16.59 29.41 -2.08
N LEU A 17 -15.95 30.57 -1.91
CA LEU A 17 -14.54 30.80 -2.27
C LEU A 17 -13.61 29.88 -1.47
N PHE A 18 -13.79 29.79 -0.14
CA PHE A 18 -13.01 28.86 0.69
C PHE A 18 -13.21 27.39 0.30
N ALA A 19 -14.44 26.98 0.00
CA ALA A 19 -14.71 25.61 -0.45
C ALA A 19 -14.11 25.34 -1.84
N LYS A 20 -14.19 26.30 -2.76
CA LYS A 20 -13.63 26.21 -4.11
C LYS A 20 -12.11 26.15 -4.09
N GLU A 21 -11.45 26.94 -3.24
CA GLU A 21 -10.00 26.88 -3.04
C GLU A 21 -9.59 25.60 -2.30
N GLY A 22 -10.37 25.15 -1.30
CA GLY A 22 -10.16 23.89 -0.58
C GLY A 22 -10.31 22.64 -1.45
N LEU A 23 -11.21 22.68 -2.45
CA LEU A 23 -11.41 21.61 -3.44
C LEU A 23 -10.20 21.40 -4.36
N THR A 24 -9.33 22.41 -4.53
CA THR A 24 -8.10 22.28 -5.33
C THR A 24 -6.94 21.65 -4.57
N ILE A 25 -7.12 21.38 -3.27
CA ILE A 25 -6.07 20.76 -2.46
C ILE A 25 -6.10 19.24 -2.73
N ASP A 26 -5.07 18.75 -3.42
CA ASP A 26 -4.70 17.33 -3.63
C ASP A 26 -4.76 16.47 -2.35
N ALA A 27 -4.91 17.08 -1.17
CA ALA A 27 -5.10 16.41 0.10
C ALA A 27 -6.31 15.48 0.10
N MET A 28 -7.44 15.81 -0.52
CA MET A 28 -8.60 14.89 -0.56
C MET A 28 -8.28 13.63 -1.38
N ASP A 29 -7.69 13.78 -2.56
CA ASP A 29 -7.29 12.65 -3.41
C ASP A 29 -6.18 11.83 -2.75
N ALA A 30 -5.18 12.46 -2.13
CA ALA A 30 -4.14 11.79 -1.36
C ALA A 30 -4.72 11.03 -0.16
N PHE A 31 -5.70 11.61 0.56
CA PHE A 31 -6.36 10.95 1.70
C PHE A 31 -7.23 9.78 1.23
N HIS A 32 -7.93 9.91 0.10
CA HIS A 32 -8.69 8.83 -0.52
C HIS A 32 -7.76 7.71 -1.01
N GLN A 33 -6.62 8.03 -1.60
CA GLN A 33 -5.61 7.04 -2.00
C GLN A 33 -5.01 6.34 -0.79
N GLN A 34 -4.67 7.08 0.28
CA GLN A 34 -4.17 6.52 1.52
C GLN A 34 -5.20 5.59 2.17
N ALA A 35 -6.46 5.97 2.24
CA ALA A 35 -7.55 5.13 2.74
C ALA A 35 -7.80 3.89 1.86
N GLN A 36 -7.68 4.02 0.53
CA GLN A 36 -7.78 2.88 -0.37
C GLN A 36 -6.60 1.92 -0.26
N LEU A 37 -5.39 2.41 0.00
CA LEU A 37 -4.20 1.59 0.17
C LEU A 37 -4.16 0.95 1.55
N PHE A 38 -4.58 1.68 2.59
CA PHE A 38 -4.63 1.21 3.97
C PHE A 38 -5.92 0.45 4.26
N ASN A 39 -6.08 -0.72 3.63
CA ASN A 39 -7.21 -1.61 3.88
C ASN A 39 -6.75 -3.05 4.17
N LYS A 40 -7.62 -3.83 4.81
CA LYS A 40 -7.33 -5.21 5.23
C LYS A 40 -6.91 -6.14 4.08
N PHE A 41 -7.42 -5.92 2.87
CA PHE A 41 -7.10 -6.69 1.67
C PHE A 41 -5.70 -6.36 1.15
N THR A 42 -5.34 -5.08 1.12
CA THR A 42 -4.00 -4.62 0.70
C THR A 42 -2.93 -5.12 1.65
N VAL A 43 -3.16 -5.03 2.97
CA VAL A 43 -2.22 -5.55 3.98
C VAL A 43 -2.09 -7.07 3.88
N SER A 44 -3.21 -7.79 3.72
CA SER A 44 -3.22 -9.24 3.49
C SER A 44 -2.41 -9.64 2.25
N ALA A 45 -2.55 -8.91 1.15
CA ALA A 45 -1.80 -9.16 -0.08
C ALA A 45 -0.29 -8.92 0.10
N ILE A 46 0.10 -7.88 0.85
CA ILE A 46 1.51 -7.60 1.16
C ILE A 46 2.09 -8.68 2.07
N MET A 47 1.36 -9.14 3.09
CA MET A 47 1.82 -10.18 4.01
C MET A 47 2.11 -11.53 3.31
N ARG A 48 1.37 -11.84 2.23
CA ARG A 48 1.59 -13.04 1.40
C ARG A 48 2.63 -12.86 0.29
N SER A 49 3.26 -11.69 0.20
CA SER A 49 4.29 -11.45 -0.81
C SER A 49 5.59 -12.18 -0.44
N GLU A 50 6.28 -12.71 -1.44
CA GLU A 50 7.57 -13.39 -1.29
C GLU A 50 8.61 -12.62 -0.44
N PRO A 51 8.81 -11.28 -0.60
CA PRO A 51 9.78 -10.56 0.24
C PRO A 51 9.39 -10.56 1.72
N VAL A 52 8.10 -10.48 2.04
CA VAL A 52 7.62 -10.52 3.44
C VAL A 52 7.73 -11.93 4.00
N ILE A 53 7.34 -12.96 3.26
CA ILE A 53 7.51 -14.36 3.67
C ILE A 53 8.99 -14.66 3.96
N SER A 54 9.89 -14.17 3.10
CA SER A 54 11.33 -14.32 3.28
C SER A 54 11.85 -13.58 4.52
N LEU A 55 11.29 -12.41 4.83
CA LEU A 55 11.63 -11.64 6.03
C LEU A 55 11.14 -12.36 7.28
N VAL A 56 9.90 -12.84 7.30
CA VAL A 56 9.35 -13.64 8.42
C VAL A 56 10.19 -14.88 8.65
N ARG A 57 10.57 -15.61 7.59
CA ARG A 57 11.46 -16.77 7.71
C ARG A 57 12.80 -16.42 8.34
N ARG A 58 13.40 -15.30 7.93
CA ARG A 58 14.67 -14.82 8.47
C ARG A 58 14.54 -14.48 9.95
N GLU A 59 13.48 -13.79 10.34
CA GLU A 59 13.20 -13.47 11.74
C GLU A 59 12.99 -14.73 12.59
N ILE A 60 12.26 -15.72 12.10
CA ILE A 60 12.09 -16.99 12.81
C ILE A 60 13.43 -17.70 12.99
N ARG A 61 14.28 -17.75 11.95
CA ARG A 61 15.61 -18.36 12.06
C ARG A 61 16.55 -17.57 12.98
N ARG A 62 16.40 -16.25 13.04
CA ARG A 62 17.15 -15.40 13.98
C ARG A 62 16.81 -15.72 15.43
N LEU A 63 15.53 -15.96 15.72
CA LEU A 63 15.06 -16.32 17.05
C LEU A 63 15.33 -17.81 17.38
N PHE A 64 15.25 -18.69 16.39
CA PHE A 64 15.39 -20.13 16.52
C PHE A 64 16.33 -20.68 15.44
N PRO A 65 17.65 -20.74 15.70
CA PRO A 65 18.64 -21.10 14.68
C PRO A 65 18.49 -22.51 14.09
N ASP A 66 17.98 -23.46 14.89
CA ASP A 66 17.88 -24.88 14.53
C ASP A 66 16.68 -25.20 13.62
N ILE A 67 15.81 -24.23 13.36
CA ILE A 67 14.56 -24.47 12.64
C ILE A 67 14.73 -24.38 11.12
N ARG A 68 14.32 -25.45 10.42
CA ARG A 68 14.28 -25.50 8.96
C ARG A 68 12.86 -25.27 8.45
N ILE A 69 12.60 -24.02 8.07
CA ILE A 69 11.32 -23.63 7.45
C ILE A 69 11.51 -23.51 5.95
N GLY A 70 10.60 -24.11 5.17
CA GLY A 70 10.47 -23.92 3.72
C GLY A 70 9.57 -22.73 3.39
N ASN A 71 9.85 -22.02 2.29
CA ASN A 71 9.07 -20.85 1.88
C ASN A 71 7.61 -21.22 1.57
N GLU A 72 7.38 -22.34 0.90
CA GLU A 72 6.03 -22.81 0.54
C GLU A 72 5.19 -23.12 1.77
N ASN A 73 5.74 -23.87 2.72
CA ASN A 73 5.06 -24.22 3.97
C ASN A 73 4.68 -22.96 4.78
N LEU A 74 5.58 -21.98 4.84
CA LEU A 74 5.31 -20.72 5.54
C LEU A 74 4.23 -19.90 4.82
N SER A 75 4.25 -19.89 3.49
CA SER A 75 3.22 -19.23 2.67
C SER A 75 1.84 -19.82 2.95
N GLN A 76 1.73 -21.15 2.90
CA GLN A 76 0.48 -21.86 3.15
C GLN A 76 -0.02 -21.68 4.58
N LEU A 77 0.89 -21.67 5.56
CA LEU A 77 0.54 -21.40 6.96
C LEU A 77 -0.04 -20.00 7.12
N ILE A 78 0.61 -18.99 6.51
CA ILE A 78 0.15 -17.60 6.57
C ILE A 78 -1.22 -17.45 5.90
N GLU A 79 -1.41 -18.08 4.74
CA GLU A 79 -2.64 -17.97 3.96
C GLU A 79 -3.84 -18.68 4.61
N ASN A 80 -3.62 -19.87 5.17
CA ASN A 80 -4.72 -20.70 5.66
C ASN A 80 -5.03 -20.51 7.14
N GLU A 81 -4.03 -20.18 7.96
CA GLU A 81 -4.17 -20.19 9.42
C GLU A 81 -3.99 -18.81 10.07
N VAL A 82 -3.20 -17.92 9.47
CA VAL A 82 -2.90 -16.60 10.06
C VAL A 82 -3.83 -15.50 9.52
N ILE A 83 -4.07 -15.49 8.21
CA ILE A 83 -4.86 -14.46 7.55
C ILE A 83 -6.31 -14.91 7.43
N LYS A 84 -7.25 -14.02 7.77
CA LYS A 84 -8.69 -14.32 7.62
C LYS A 84 -9.05 -14.48 6.14
N ARG A 85 -9.77 -15.57 5.81
CA ARG A 85 -10.20 -15.90 4.42
C ARG A 85 -10.97 -14.79 3.73
N ASP A 86 -11.75 -14.01 4.46
CA ASP A 86 -12.50 -12.87 3.92
C ASP A 86 -11.61 -11.78 3.31
N THR A 87 -10.32 -11.74 3.63
CA THR A 87 -9.35 -10.80 3.04
C THR A 87 -8.60 -11.37 1.84
N ILE A 88 -8.79 -12.67 1.56
CA ILE A 88 -8.14 -13.41 0.49
C ILE A 88 -9.12 -13.66 -0.65
N GLU A 89 -10.38 -13.93 -0.30
CA GLU A 89 -11.45 -14.23 -1.24
C GLU A 89 -12.31 -13.00 -1.57
N GLY A 90 -12.98 -13.03 -2.73
CA GLY A 90 -13.85 -11.96 -3.21
C GLY A 90 -13.16 -10.89 -4.07
N ASP A 91 -13.97 -10.02 -4.69
CA ASP A 91 -13.50 -9.11 -5.74
C ASP A 91 -12.54 -8.03 -5.20
N LYS A 92 -12.79 -7.49 -4.01
CA LYS A 92 -11.90 -6.52 -3.35
C LYS A 92 -10.52 -7.10 -3.03
N ALA A 93 -10.45 -8.38 -2.67
CA ALA A 93 -9.19 -9.07 -2.42
C ALA A 93 -8.38 -9.26 -3.71
N LYS A 94 -9.06 -9.67 -4.79
CA LYS A 94 -8.44 -9.83 -6.12
C LYS A 94 -7.94 -8.50 -6.68
N GLU A 95 -8.72 -7.44 -6.54
CA GLU A 95 -8.31 -6.09 -6.96
C GLU A 95 -7.10 -5.58 -6.20
N ALA A 96 -7.08 -5.74 -4.87
CA ALA A 96 -5.93 -5.35 -4.04
C ALA A 96 -4.67 -6.14 -4.42
N ALA A 97 -4.78 -7.45 -4.59
CA ALA A 97 -3.68 -8.30 -5.03
C ALA A 97 -3.15 -7.88 -6.42
N ALA A 98 -4.03 -7.58 -7.37
CA ALA A 98 -3.64 -7.11 -8.70
C ALA A 98 -2.95 -5.74 -8.64
N ARG A 99 -3.41 -4.81 -7.80
CA ARG A 99 -2.78 -3.51 -7.56
C ARG A 99 -1.37 -3.67 -6.98
N ILE A 100 -1.20 -4.53 -5.97
CA ILE A 100 0.10 -4.82 -5.36
C ILE A 100 1.05 -5.45 -6.38
N LYS A 101 0.60 -6.43 -7.17
CA LYS A 101 1.42 -7.06 -8.21
C LYS A 101 1.91 -6.05 -9.25
N LYS A 102 1.05 -5.10 -9.66
CA LYS A 102 1.44 -3.99 -10.55
C LYS A 102 2.46 -3.07 -9.90
N ALA A 103 2.27 -2.70 -8.63
CA ALA A 103 3.19 -1.84 -7.90
C ALA A 103 4.57 -2.50 -7.72
N ALA A 104 4.60 -3.78 -7.32
CA ALA A 104 5.82 -4.57 -7.20
C ALA A 104 6.57 -4.66 -8.55
N GLY A 105 5.86 -4.92 -9.65
CA GLY A 105 6.46 -4.96 -10.99
C GLY A 105 7.03 -3.60 -11.45
N LYS A 106 6.43 -2.47 -11.05
CA LYS A 106 7.02 -1.15 -11.31
C LYS A 106 8.31 -0.95 -10.51
N LEU A 107 8.34 -1.37 -9.25
CA LEU A 107 9.52 -1.30 -8.39
C LEU A 107 10.67 -2.16 -8.92
N GLU A 108 10.40 -3.40 -9.36
CA GLU A 108 11.44 -4.23 -9.98
C GLU A 108 11.98 -3.61 -11.27
N ARG A 109 11.12 -3.08 -12.14
CA ARG A 109 11.56 -2.41 -13.36
C ARG A 109 12.41 -1.17 -13.07
N ALA A 110 12.07 -0.41 -12.03
CA ALA A 110 12.86 0.73 -11.59
C ALA A 110 14.22 0.30 -11.05
N LYS A 111 14.28 -0.75 -10.22
CA LYS A 111 15.54 -1.35 -9.74
C LYS A 111 16.41 -1.85 -10.89
N ASN A 112 15.86 -2.61 -11.83
CA ASN A 112 16.59 -3.11 -12.99
C ASN A 112 17.11 -1.99 -13.90
N LYS A 113 16.40 -0.86 -13.99
CA LYS A 113 16.84 0.31 -14.75
C LYS A 113 18.00 1.02 -14.04
N LEU A 114 17.93 1.17 -12.72
CA LEU A 114 19.01 1.72 -11.89
C LEU A 114 20.27 0.83 -11.91
N GLU A 115 20.10 -0.49 -11.82
CA GLU A 115 21.22 -1.44 -11.91
C GLU A 115 21.87 -1.41 -13.30
N LYS A 116 21.09 -1.34 -14.38
CA LYS A 116 21.63 -1.18 -15.75
C LYS A 116 22.35 0.15 -15.97
N GLN A 117 21.91 1.23 -15.31
CA GLN A 117 22.59 2.53 -15.37
C GLN A 117 23.89 2.53 -14.58
N ALA A 118 23.92 1.91 -13.38
CA ALA A 118 25.14 1.76 -12.59
C ALA A 118 26.20 0.88 -13.26
N ILE A 119 25.79 -0.10 -14.08
CA ILE A 119 26.70 -0.95 -14.87
C ILE A 119 27.18 -0.24 -16.16
N ALA A 120 26.51 0.83 -16.59
CA ALA A 120 26.88 1.61 -17.78
C ALA A 120 27.81 2.81 -17.46
N GLU A 121 27.99 3.16 -16.19
CA GLU A 121 28.96 4.16 -15.71
C GLU A 121 30.14 3.55 -14.90
N PRO A 122 30.83 2.48 -15.31
CA PRO A 122 32.11 2.15 -14.70
C PRO A 122 33.21 2.95 -15.41
N VAL A 123 33.80 3.88 -14.66
CA VAL A 123 35.09 4.54 -14.89
C VAL A 123 35.12 5.63 -15.97
N SER A 124 35.16 6.89 -15.52
CA SER A 124 36.03 7.91 -16.10
C SER A 124 37.25 8.08 -15.22
#